data_AF-A0A3B9LDQ6-F1
#
_entry.id   AF-A0A3B9LDQ6-F1
#
_cell.length_a   1.000
_cell.length_b   1.000
_cell.length_c   1.000
_cell.angle_alpha   90.00
_cell.angle_beta   90.00
_cell.angle_gamma   90.00
#
_symmetry.space_group_name_H-M   'P 1'
#
loop_
_entity.id
_entity.type
_entity.pdbx_description
1 polymer ?
#
loop_
_entity_poly.entity_id
_entity_poly.type
_entity_poly.pdbx_seq_one_letter_code
_entity_poly.pdbx_strand_id
1 'polypeptide(L)' 'MPAGSLALVLHAHLPFVRHPEHEHFLEEDWLFEAITETYIPLLRMMQRLVNDGVPFKLT' A
#
# COMPACT_ATOMS: atom_id res chain seq x y z
N MET A 1 -33.19 5.00 8.87
CA MET A 1 -32.31 6.08 8.37
C MET A 1 -31.34 5.45 7.37
N PRO A 2 -31.05 6.05 6.21
CA PRO A 2 -30.02 5.50 5.35
C PRO A 2 -28.67 5.60 6.07
N ALA A 3 -27.87 4.54 6.00
CA ALA A 3 -26.50 4.60 6.49
C ALA A 3 -25.72 5.64 5.66
N GLY A 4 -24.87 6.43 6.32
CA GLY A 4 -23.98 7.37 5.63
C GLY A 4 -22.97 6.64 4.74
N SER A 5 -22.28 7.39 3.88
CA SER A 5 -21.19 6.86 3.06
C SER A 5 -19.83 7.08 3.73
N LEU A 6 -18.93 6.11 3.60
CA LEU A 6 -17.53 6.21 4.03
C LEU A 6 -16.62 6.09 2.81
N ALA A 7 -15.63 6.97 2.70
CA ALA A 7 -14.57 6.90 1.70
C ALA A 7 -13.21 6.86 2.41
N LEU A 8 -12.44 5.81 2.19
CA LEU A 8 -11.05 5.70 2.62
C LEU A 8 -10.15 5.96 1.41
N VAL A 9 -9.24 6.93 1.56
CA VAL A 9 -8.28 7.34 0.51
C VAL A 9 -6.87 7.13 1.05
N LEU A 10 -6.09 6.29 0.38
CA LEU A 10 -4.73 5.90 0.73
C LEU A 10 -3.74 6.59 -0.21
N HIS A 11 -3.01 7.58 0.30
CA HIS A 11 -1.99 8.28 -0.47
C HIS A 11 -0.64 7.54 -0.37
N ALA A 12 -0.27 6.80 -1.41
CA ALA A 12 1.03 6.15 -1.50
C ALA A 12 2.03 7.05 -2.24
N HIS A 13 3.04 7.54 -1.52
CA HIS A 13 4.09 8.38 -2.08
C HIS A 13 5.45 8.06 -1.45
N LEU A 14 6.47 8.01 -2.30
CA LEU A 14 7.88 8.06 -1.96
C LEU A 14 8.58 8.97 -2.96
N PRO A 15 9.65 9.69 -2.56
CA PRO A 15 10.53 10.36 -3.50
C PRO A 15 11.24 9.33 -4.41
N PHE A 16 11.90 9.81 -5.46
CA PHE A 16 12.75 8.93 -6.27
C PHE A 16 14.01 8.58 -5.47
N VAL A 17 14.16 7.30 -5.12
CA VAL A 17 15.24 6.80 -4.24
C VAL A 17 16.22 5.87 -4.95
N ARG A 18 16.06 5.60 -6.25
CA ARG A 18 16.88 4.62 -6.96
C ARG A 18 18.21 5.23 -7.40
N HIS A 19 19.32 4.70 -6.89
CA HIS A 19 20.68 5.20 -7.13
C HIS A 19 21.66 4.07 -7.52
N PRO A 20 21.63 3.60 -8.78
CA PRO A 20 22.47 2.48 -9.25
C PRO A 20 23.98 2.79 -9.25
N GLU A 21 24.37 4.06 -9.09
CA GLU A 21 25.75 4.50 -8.90
C GLU A 21 26.34 4.12 -7.53
N HIS A 22 25.50 3.78 -6.55
CA HIS A 22 25.90 3.37 -5.21
C HIS A 22 25.51 1.90 -4.98
N GLU A 23 26.44 1.09 -4.48
CA GLU A 23 26.17 -0.33 -4.16
C GLU A 23 25.16 -0.45 -3.01
N HIS A 24 25.15 0.52 -2.10
CA HIS A 24 24.20 0.64 -1.00
C HIS A 24 23.76 2.09 -0.82
N PHE A 25 22.45 2.33 -0.77
CA PHE A 25 21.85 3.64 -0.55
C PHE A 25 20.69 3.52 0.44
N LEU A 26 20.75 4.23 1.57
CA LEU A 26 19.85 4.02 2.72
C LEU A 26 18.40 4.38 2.38
N GLU A 27 18.19 5.29 1.45
CA GLU A 27 16.86 5.72 1.04
C GLU A 27 16.14 4.68 0.17
N GLU A 28 16.87 3.75 -0.47
CA GLU A 28 16.24 2.59 -1.13
C GLU A 28 15.57 1.65 -0.13
N ASP A 29 16.08 1.59 1.11
CA ASP A 29 15.48 0.79 2.18
C ASP A 29 14.05 1.25 2.48
N TRP A 30 13.75 2.55 2.37
CA TRP A 30 12.38 3.06 2.53
C TRP A 30 11.41 2.46 1.51
N LEU A 31 11.85 2.26 0.27
CA LEU A 31 11.04 1.62 -0.76
C LEU A 31 10.82 0.13 -0.43
N PHE A 32 11.87 -0.56 0.01
CA PHE A 32 11.76 -1.97 0.38
C PHE A 32 10.81 -2.16 1.57
N GLU A 33 10.96 -1.34 2.62
CA GLU A 33 10.06 -1.32 3.78
C GLU A 33 8.61 -1.03 3.36
N ALA A 34 8.39 0.00 2.52
CA ALA A 34 7.05 0.31 2.04
C ALA A 34 6.41 -0.87 1.27
N ILE A 35 7.19 -1.57 0.43
CA ILE A 35 6.72 -2.77 -0.28
C ILE A 35 6.39 -3.90 0.70
N THR A 36 7.31 -4.24 1.60
CA THR A 36 7.19 -5.44 2.44
C THR A 36 6.22 -5.26 3.60
N GLU A 37 6.12 -4.05 4.15
CA GLU A 37 5.35 -3.76 5.36
C GLU A 37 4.02 -3.04 5.09
N THR A 38 3.84 -2.42 3.92
CA THR A 38 2.59 -1.72 3.57
C THR A 38 1.93 -2.29 2.33
N TYR A 39 2.57 -2.23 1.16
CA TYR A 39 1.90 -2.52 -0.12
C TYR A 39 1.50 -3.99 -0.25
N ILE A 40 2.42 -4.92 0.02
CA ILE A 40 2.12 -6.36 -0.03
C ILE A 40 1.09 -6.75 1.05
N PRO A 41 1.21 -6.32 2.32
CA PRO A 41 0.18 -6.58 3.32
C PRO A 41 -1.22 -6.05 2.95
N LEU A 42 -1.32 -4.85 2.39
CA LEU A 42 -2.59 -4.29 1.90
C LEU A 42 -3.18 -5.13 0.76
N LEU A 43 -2.37 -5.50 -0.23
CA LEU A 43 -2.82 -6.38 -1.33
C LEU A 43 -3.33 -7.73 -0.81
N ARG A 44 -2.61 -8.34 0.14
CA ARG A 44 -3.02 -9.60 0.78
C ARG A 44 -4.33 -9.46 1.56
N MET A 45 -4.54 -8.35 2.25
CA MET A 45 -5.78 -8.05 2.95
C MET A 45 -6.95 -7.91 1.98
N MET A 46 -6.78 -7.12 0.91
CA MET A 46 -7.82 -6.95 -0.11
C MET A 46 -8.17 -8.27 -0.80
N GLN A 47 -7.18 -9.11 -1.09
CA GLN A 47 -7.42 -10.44 -1.66
C GLN A 47 -8.24 -11.33 -0.72
N ARG A 48 -8.01 -11.28 0.59
CA ARG A 48 -8.85 -12.00 1.56
C ARG A 48 -10.29 -11.50 1.55
N LEU A 49 -10.51 -10.19 1.54
CA LEU A 49 -11.86 -9.62 1.46
C LEU A 49 -12.60 -10.06 0.19
N VAL A 50 -11.90 -10.13 -0.95
CA VAL A 50 -12.46 -10.68 -2.19
C VAL A 50 -12.84 -12.16 -2.04
N ASN A 51 -11.94 -12.97 -1.49
CA ASN A 51 -12.17 -14.40 -1.30
C ASN A 51 -13.33 -14.69 -0.33
N ASP A 52 -13.50 -13.84 0.68
CA ASP A 52 -14.56 -13.95 1.68
C ASP A 52 -15.90 -13.32 1.19
N GLY A 53 -15.93 -12.76 -0.03
CA GLY A 53 -17.11 -12.11 -0.59
C GLY A 53 -17.52 -10.82 0.12
N VAL A 54 -16.59 -10.16 0.84
CA VAL A 54 -16.85 -8.93 1.59
C VAL A 54 -16.76 -7.72 0.64
N PRO A 55 -17.85 -6.95 0.44
CA PRO A 55 -17.80 -5.78 -0.42
C PRO A 55 -17.03 -4.63 0.25
N PHE A 56 -16.02 -4.10 -0.45
CA PHE A 56 -15.25 -2.93 0.00
C PHE A 56 -14.93 -2.00 -1.18
N LYS A 57 -14.61 -0.73 -0.86
CA LYS A 57 -14.09 0.26 -1.81
C LYS A 57 -12.99 1.05 -1.13
N LEU A 58 -11.86 1.18 -1.81
CA LEU A 58 -10.69 1.97 -1.40
C LEU A 58 -10.21 2.74 -2.63
N THR A 59 -9.58 3.89 -2.41
CA THR A 59 -8.88 4.66 -3.45
C THR A 59 -7.47 4.95 -2.99
#